data_AF-A0A2X1PH67-F1
#
_entry.id   AF-A0A2X1PH67-F1
#
_cell.length_a   1.000
_cell.length_b   1.000
_cell.length_c   1.000
_cell.angle_alpha   90.00
_cell.angle_beta   90.00
_cell.angle_gamma   90.00
#
_symmetry.space_group_name_H-M   'P 1'
#
loop_
_entity.id
_entity.type
_entity.pdbx_description
1 polymer ?
#
loop_
_entity_poly.entity_id
_entity_poly.type
_entity_poly.pdbx_seq_one_letter_code
_entity_poly.pdbx_strand_id
1 'polypeptide(L)'
;MPQVAIYHAPDINAFATGARRDASLVAVSTGLLQNMSPDEAEAVIAHEISHIANGDMVTMTLIQGVVNTFVIFISRILAQLAAGFMGGNRDEGEESNGNPLIYFAVATVLELVFGILASIITMWFSRHREFHADAGSAKLVGREKMICRAAAPENQL
;
A
#
# COMPACT_ATOMS: atom_id res chain seq x y z
N MET A 1 -12.16 -14.38 16.02
CA MET A 1 -10.90 -15.07 15.67
C MET A 1 -10.83 -15.12 14.16
N PRO A 2 -9.64 -14.95 13.53
CA PRO A 2 -9.50 -15.07 12.09
C PRO A 2 -10.00 -16.43 11.61
N GLN A 3 -10.66 -16.47 10.45
CA GLN A 3 -10.95 -17.74 9.78
C GLN A 3 -9.67 -18.20 9.07
N VAL A 4 -9.40 -19.51 9.12
CA VAL A 4 -8.26 -20.11 8.43
C VAL A 4 -8.80 -20.96 7.28
N ALA A 5 -8.31 -20.71 6.07
CA ALA A 5 -8.64 -21.50 4.89
C ALA A 5 -7.37 -22.09 4.28
N ILE A 6 -7.52 -23.27 3.69
CA ILE A 6 -6.47 -23.91 2.89
C ILE A 6 -6.93 -23.86 1.44
N TYR A 7 -6.07 -23.39 0.54
CA TYR A 7 -6.35 -23.39 -0.89
C TYR A 7 -5.34 -24.25 -1.65
N HIS A 8 -5.83 -24.89 -2.70
CA HIS A 8 -5.03 -25.80 -3.50
C HIS A 8 -4.21 -25.01 -4.53
N ALA A 9 -2.94 -24.80 -4.23
CA ALA A 9 -1.94 -24.24 -5.13
C ALA A 9 -0.57 -24.85 -4.83
N PRO A 10 0.26 -25.12 -5.85
CA PRO A 10 1.62 -25.63 -5.67
C PRO A 10 2.59 -24.56 -5.15
N ASP A 11 2.23 -23.28 -5.30
CA ASP A 11 3.04 -22.15 -4.86
C ASP A 11 3.10 -22.07 -3.33
N ILE A 12 4.19 -21.54 -2.78
CA ILE A 12 4.36 -21.35 -1.34
C ILE A 12 3.90 -19.94 -1.02
N ASN A 13 2.70 -19.83 -0.49
CA ASN A 13 2.10 -18.53 -0.24
C ASN A 13 1.06 -18.64 0.89
N ALA A 14 1.01 -17.59 1.70
CA ALA A 14 -0.07 -17.32 2.64
C ALA A 14 -0.39 -15.84 2.56
N PHE A 15 -1.69 -15.52 2.60
CA PHE A 15 -2.11 -14.12 2.63
C PHE A 15 -3.25 -13.94 3.63
N ALA A 16 -3.19 -12.78 4.28
CA ALA A 16 -4.23 -12.28 5.14
C ALA A 16 -5.12 -11.27 4.39
N THR A 17 -6.44 -11.41 4.52
CA THR A 17 -7.40 -10.41 4.02
C THR A 17 -8.49 -10.13 5.04
N GLY A 18 -9.02 -8.91 5.05
CA GLY A 18 -10.12 -8.51 5.92
C GLY A 18 -9.93 -7.11 6.50
N ALA A 19 -11.02 -6.35 6.53
CA ALA A 19 -11.00 -4.96 6.99
C ALA A 19 -10.93 -4.83 8.52
N ARG A 20 -11.21 -5.91 9.27
CA ARG A 20 -11.25 -5.90 10.73
C ARG A 20 -10.64 -7.18 11.30
N ARG A 21 -9.98 -7.06 12.46
CA ARG A 21 -9.37 -8.18 13.20
C ARG A 21 -10.36 -9.31 13.54
N ASP A 22 -11.64 -8.97 13.71
CA ASP A 22 -12.73 -9.89 14.04
C ASP A 22 -13.35 -10.57 12.80
N ALA A 23 -13.04 -10.08 11.59
CA ALA A 23 -13.55 -10.55 10.31
C ALA A 23 -12.42 -10.65 9.27
N SER A 24 -11.33 -11.32 9.63
CA SER A 24 -10.19 -11.57 8.74
C SER A 24 -10.09 -13.05 8.36
N LEU A 25 -9.68 -13.31 7.13
CA LEU A 25 -9.36 -14.63 6.58
C LEU A 25 -7.85 -14.73 6.39
N VAL A 26 -7.25 -15.80 6.88
CA VAL A 26 -5.88 -16.19 6.55
C VAL A 26 -5.98 -17.42 5.65
N ALA A 27 -5.53 -17.28 4.41
CA ALA A 27 -5.51 -18.36 3.43
C ALA A 27 -4.08 -18.88 3.28
N VAL A 28 -3.90 -20.20 3.37
CA VAL A 28 -2.60 -20.87 3.26
C VAL A 28 -2.63 -21.85 2.10
N SER A 29 -1.60 -21.85 1.24
CA SER A 29 -1.54 -22.77 0.11
C SER A 29 -1.14 -24.18 0.55
N THR A 30 -1.55 -25.19 -0.22
CA THR A 30 -1.03 -26.56 -0.06
C THR A 30 0.48 -26.64 -0.29
N GLY A 31 1.03 -25.84 -1.21
CA GLY A 31 2.47 -25.77 -1.47
C GLY A 31 3.25 -25.31 -0.25
N LEU A 32 2.75 -24.30 0.49
CA LEU A 32 3.35 -23.84 1.73
C LEU A 32 3.38 -24.95 2.79
N LEU A 33 2.24 -25.61 3.01
CA LEU A 33 2.11 -26.67 4.01
C LEU A 33 2.97 -27.90 3.70
N GLN A 34 3.29 -28.15 2.42
CA GLN A 34 4.07 -29.31 2.00
C GLN A 34 5.59 -29.03 1.98
N ASN A 35 6.00 -27.78 1.78
CA ASN A 35 7.40 -27.42 1.59
C ASN A 35 8.02 -26.69 2.78
N MET A 36 7.22 -26.16 3.71
CA MET A 36 7.73 -25.52 4.94
C MET A 36 7.58 -26.44 6.16
N SER A 37 8.52 -26.34 7.08
CA SER A 37 8.38 -26.94 8.41
C SER A 37 7.28 -26.23 9.21
N PRO A 38 6.69 -26.88 10.24
CA PRO A 38 5.68 -26.26 11.10
C PRO A 38 6.13 -24.93 11.71
N ASP A 39 7.40 -24.82 12.12
CA ASP A 39 7.94 -23.60 12.72
C ASP A 39 8.07 -22.45 11.71
N GLU A 40 8.46 -22.74 10.46
CA GLU A 40 8.55 -21.75 9.40
C GLU A 40 7.15 -21.27 8.97
N ALA A 41 6.20 -22.20 8.81
CA ALA A 41 4.82 -21.87 8.49
C ALA A 41 4.16 -21.01 9.58
N GLU A 42 4.41 -21.32 10.85
CA GLU A 42 3.92 -20.53 11.98
C GLU A 42 4.51 -19.12 11.98
N ALA A 43 5.79 -18.96 11.63
CA ALA A 43 6.43 -17.64 11.51
C ALA A 43 5.83 -16.79 10.37
N VAL A 44 5.53 -17.40 9.21
CA VAL A 44 4.86 -16.72 8.09
C VAL A 44 3.45 -16.29 8.49
N ILE A 45 2.66 -17.20 9.07
CA ILE A 45 1.29 -16.90 9.50
C ILE A 45 1.27 -15.82 10.59
N ALA A 46 2.22 -15.83 11.53
CA ALA A 46 2.31 -14.82 12.57
C ALA A 46 2.67 -13.43 12.02
N HIS A 47 3.45 -13.36 10.94
CA HIS A 47 3.71 -12.11 10.21
C HIS A 47 2.43 -11.59 9.54
N GLU A 48 1.70 -12.43 8.82
CA GLU A 48 0.41 -12.08 8.20
C GLU A 48 -0.65 -11.64 9.23
N ILE A 49 -0.73 -12.33 10.37
CA ILE A 49 -1.60 -11.95 11.49
C ILE A 49 -1.18 -10.60 12.08
N SER A 50 0.12 -10.31 12.14
CA SER A 50 0.61 -9.02 12.64
C SER A 50 0.17 -7.87 11.74
N HIS A 51 0.12 -8.06 10.42
CA HIS A 51 -0.46 -7.06 9.50
C HIS A 51 -1.95 -6.82 9.77
N ILE A 52 -2.76 -7.88 9.91
CA ILE A 52 -4.18 -7.74 10.25
C ILE A 52 -4.35 -7.03 11.59
N ALA A 53 -3.53 -7.43 12.56
CA ALA A 53 -3.55 -6.82 13.88
C ALA A 53 -3.29 -5.31 13.75
N ASN A 54 -2.20 -4.91 13.12
CA ASN A 54 -1.83 -3.51 13.02
C ASN A 54 -2.79 -2.68 12.15
N GLY A 55 -3.69 -3.33 11.39
CA GLY A 55 -4.67 -2.65 10.54
C GLY A 55 -4.03 -2.12 9.27
N ASP A 56 -2.98 -2.79 8.82
CA ASP A 56 -2.04 -2.35 7.80
C ASP A 56 -2.65 -2.18 6.42
N MET A 57 -3.61 -3.04 6.07
CA MET A 57 -4.39 -2.90 4.83
C MET A 57 -5.20 -1.59 4.83
N VAL A 58 -5.91 -1.30 5.92
CA VAL A 58 -6.78 -0.12 6.03
C VAL A 58 -5.95 1.16 6.09
N THR A 59 -4.90 1.19 6.91
CA THR A 59 -4.02 2.36 7.05
C THR A 59 -3.31 2.70 5.74
N MET A 60 -2.82 1.69 5.01
CA MET A 60 -2.20 1.92 3.71
C MET A 60 -3.19 2.48 2.68
N THR A 61 -4.42 1.94 2.61
CA THR A 61 -5.47 2.48 1.73
C THR A 61 -5.84 3.92 2.11
N LEU A 62 -5.98 4.22 3.40
CA LEU A 62 -6.28 5.58 3.87
C LEU A 62 -5.17 6.55 3.52
N ILE A 63 -3.90 6.19 3.77
CA ILE A 63 -2.74 7.02 3.41
C ILE A 63 -2.71 7.28 1.92
N GLN A 64 -2.91 6.24 1.09
CA GLN A 64 -2.90 6.41 -0.36
C GLN A 64 -4.03 7.31 -0.84
N GLY A 65 -5.24 7.17 -0.28
CA GLY A 65 -6.38 8.05 -0.57
C GLY A 65 -6.11 9.51 -0.18
N VAL A 66 -5.60 9.75 1.03
CA VAL A 66 -5.27 11.09 1.53
C VAL A 66 -4.18 11.73 0.69
N VAL A 67 -3.08 11.02 0.45
CA VAL A 67 -1.93 11.54 -0.33
C VAL A 67 -2.37 11.86 -1.75
N ASN A 68 -3.11 10.98 -2.43
CA ASN A 68 -3.61 11.23 -3.78
C ASN A 68 -4.56 12.44 -3.82
N THR A 69 -5.42 12.58 -2.81
CA THR A 69 -6.32 13.74 -2.70
C THR A 69 -5.52 15.04 -2.63
N PHE A 70 -4.44 15.10 -1.84
CA PHE A 70 -3.59 16.29 -1.77
C PHE A 70 -2.83 16.55 -3.07
N VAL A 71 -2.31 15.51 -3.72
CA VAL A 71 -1.66 15.63 -5.04
C VAL A 71 -2.60 16.30 -6.03
N ILE A 72 -3.82 15.77 -6.18
CA ILE A 72 -4.80 16.29 -7.12
C ILE A 72 -5.26 17.70 -6.71
N PHE A 73 -5.60 17.91 -5.43
CA PHE A 73 -6.12 19.18 -4.93
C PHE A 73 -5.12 20.33 -5.14
N ILE A 74 -3.86 20.14 -4.74
CA ILE A 74 -2.81 21.16 -4.88
C ILE A 74 -2.50 21.41 -6.35
N SER A 75 -2.40 20.35 -7.16
CA SER A 75 -2.16 20.48 -8.61
C SER A 75 -3.25 21.31 -9.28
N ARG A 76 -4.52 21.07 -8.93
CA ARG A 76 -5.67 21.81 -9.50
C ARG A 76 -5.66 23.28 -9.13
N ILE A 77 -5.39 23.61 -7.86
CA ILE A 77 -5.30 25.02 -7.41
C ILE A 77 -4.19 25.75 -8.18
N LEU A 78 -3.00 25.16 -8.24
CA LEU A 78 -1.86 25.78 -8.91
C LEU A 78 -2.07 25.88 -10.43
N ALA A 79 -2.69 24.88 -11.06
CA ALA A 79 -3.06 24.92 -12.47
C ALA A 79 -4.09 26.02 -12.77
N GLN A 80 -5.09 26.20 -11.89
CA GLN A 80 -6.09 27.24 -12.04
C GLN A 80 -5.47 28.64 -11.90
N LEU A 81 -4.56 28.83 -10.95
CA LEU A 81 -3.79 30.07 -10.82
C LEU A 81 -2.94 30.31 -12.08
N ALA A 82 -2.18 29.32 -12.53
CA ALA A 82 -1.32 29.45 -13.72
C ALA A 82 -2.12 29.79 -14.99
N ALA A 83 -3.26 29.15 -15.19
CA ALA A 83 -4.16 29.42 -16.32
C ALA A 83 -4.78 30.82 -16.25
N GLY A 84 -5.07 31.32 -15.03
CA GLY A 84 -5.58 32.68 -14.81
C GLY A 84 -4.52 33.78 -15.05
N PHE A 85 -3.29 33.57 -14.59
CA PHE A 85 -2.19 34.54 -14.78
C PHE A 85 -1.68 34.61 -16.23
N MET A 86 -1.65 33.49 -16.95
CA MET A 86 -1.12 33.42 -18.32
C MET A 86 -2.19 33.63 -19.41
N GLY A 87 -3.48 33.61 -19.04
CA GLY A 87 -4.61 33.81 -19.95
C GLY A 87 -5.01 35.26 -20.20
N GLY A 88 -4.32 36.25 -19.61
CA GLY A 88 -4.75 37.65 -19.53
C GLY A 88 -4.73 38.50 -20.81
N ASN A 89 -4.83 37.94 -22.02
CA ASN A 89 -4.79 38.75 -23.25
C ASN A 89 -5.59 38.20 -24.46
N ARG A 90 -6.77 37.60 -24.25
CA ARG A 90 -7.69 37.28 -25.35
C ARG A 90 -9.04 37.94 -25.15
N ASP A 91 -9.32 38.89 -26.04
CA ASP A 91 -10.52 39.69 -26.18
C ASP A 91 -11.83 38.90 -26.05
N GLU A 92 -12.76 39.54 -25.34
CA GLU A 92 -14.20 39.64 -25.59
C GLU A 92 -14.88 38.46 -26.32
N GLY A 93 -15.63 37.63 -25.57
CA GLY A 93 -16.71 36.86 -26.21
C GLY A 93 -17.38 35.76 -25.38
N GLU A 94 -16.63 34.96 -24.63
CA GLU A 94 -17.20 33.77 -23.94
C GLU A 94 -16.56 33.59 -22.55
N GLU A 95 -17.38 33.05 -21.64
CA GLU A 95 -17.22 33.00 -20.18
C GLU A 95 -15.79 32.79 -19.67
N SER A 96 -15.46 33.53 -18.61
CA SER A 96 -14.16 33.65 -17.95
C SER A 96 -13.62 32.35 -17.32
N ASN A 97 -13.33 31.33 -18.13
CA ASN A 97 -12.50 30.20 -17.74
C ASN A 97 -11.13 30.38 -18.40
N GLY A 98 -10.07 30.55 -17.60
CA GLY A 98 -8.70 30.68 -18.09
C GLY A 98 -8.32 29.58 -19.09
N ASN A 99 -7.30 29.81 -19.91
CA ASN A 99 -6.97 28.95 -21.07
C ASN A 99 -6.97 27.45 -20.70
N PRO A 100 -7.95 26.66 -21.18
CA PRO A 100 -8.09 25.25 -20.79
C PRO A 100 -6.84 24.43 -21.11
N LEU A 101 -6.13 24.74 -22.20
CA LEU A 101 -4.88 24.06 -22.55
C LEU A 101 -3.79 24.28 -21.51
N ILE A 102 -3.66 25.51 -21.00
CA ILE A 102 -2.66 25.84 -19.97
C ILE A 102 -3.01 25.13 -18.67
N TYR A 103 -4.29 25.14 -18.28
CA TYR A 103 -4.77 24.41 -17.12
C TYR A 103 -4.42 22.92 -17.21
N PHE A 104 -4.77 22.25 -18.31
CA PHE A 104 -4.50 20.82 -18.47
C PHE A 104 -3.00 20.52 -18.50
N ALA A 105 -2.19 21.33 -19.19
CA ALA A 105 -0.75 21.14 -19.25
C ALA A 105 -0.10 21.27 -17.85
N VAL A 106 -0.43 22.34 -17.12
CA VAL A 106 0.12 22.59 -15.78
C VAL A 106 -0.37 21.55 -14.79
N ALA A 107 -1.67 21.21 -14.79
CA ALA A 107 -2.22 20.18 -13.92
C ALA A 107 -1.53 18.84 -14.12
N THR A 108 -1.34 18.40 -15.37
CA THR A 108 -0.69 17.12 -15.69
C THR A 108 0.75 17.08 -15.18
N VAL A 109 1.52 18.16 -15.39
CA VAL A 109 2.91 18.23 -14.94
C VAL A 109 2.98 18.23 -13.41
N LEU A 110 2.13 18.99 -12.74
CA LEU A 110 2.10 19.05 -11.27
C LEU A 110 1.64 17.73 -10.64
N GLU A 111 0.62 17.08 -11.21
CA GLU A 111 0.16 15.76 -10.75
C GLU A 111 1.26 14.71 -10.90
N LEU A 112 2.04 14.75 -11.98
CA LEU A 112 3.18 13.85 -12.17
C LEU A 112 4.27 14.11 -11.11
N VAL A 113 4.67 15.37 -10.91
CA VAL A 113 5.73 15.74 -9.96
C VAL A 113 5.32 15.41 -8.53
N PHE A 114 4.14 15.85 -8.10
CA PHE A 114 3.64 15.56 -6.76
C PHE A 114 3.30 14.08 -6.59
N GLY A 115 2.87 13.38 -7.64
CA GLY A 115 2.67 11.93 -7.64
C GLY A 115 3.95 11.15 -7.35
N ILE A 116 5.08 11.57 -7.93
CA ILE A 116 6.39 10.98 -7.63
C ILE A 116 6.76 11.23 -6.16
N LEU A 117 6.62 12.47 -5.67
CA LEU A 117 6.91 12.78 -4.26
C LEU A 117 6.00 12.00 -3.30
N ALA A 118 4.72 11.90 -3.61
CA ALA A 118 3.74 11.09 -2.91
C ALA A 118 4.14 9.61 -2.85
N SER A 119 4.63 9.05 -3.96
CA SER A 119 5.05 7.65 -4.01
C SER A 119 6.23 7.36 -3.07
N ILE A 120 7.14 8.31 -2.87
CA ILE A 120 8.25 8.15 -1.92
C ILE A 120 7.71 8.01 -0.48
N ILE A 121 6.70 8.82 -0.13
CA ILE A 121 6.07 8.77 1.19
C ILE A 121 5.35 7.43 1.40
N THR A 122 4.58 6.97 0.40
CA THR A 122 3.84 5.70 0.50
C THR A 122 4.79 4.50 0.53
N MET A 123 5.88 4.51 -0.25
CA MET A 123 6.92 3.48 -0.21
C MET A 123 7.63 3.44 1.15
N TRP A 124 7.97 4.60 1.71
CA TRP A 124 8.57 4.68 3.03
C TRP A 124 7.64 4.10 4.11
N PHE A 125 6.36 4.48 4.08
CA PHE A 125 5.37 3.96 5.03
C PHE A 125 5.17 2.45 4.87
N SER A 126 5.13 1.96 3.63
CA SER A 126 5.07 0.53 3.34
C SER A 126 6.22 -0.22 4.01
N ARG A 127 7.45 0.29 3.92
CA ARG A 127 8.60 -0.34 4.58
C ARG A 127 8.55 -0.26 6.10
N HIS A 128 8.06 0.84 6.67
CA HIS A 128 7.86 0.96 8.11
C HIS A 128 6.90 -0.10 8.67
N ARG A 129 5.84 -0.39 7.91
CA ARG A 129 4.80 -1.37 8.21
C ARG A 129 5.35 -2.80 8.28
N GLU A 130 6.20 -3.18 7.33
CA GLU A 130 6.89 -4.49 7.32
C GLU A 130 7.74 -4.69 8.58
N PHE A 131 8.57 -3.71 8.95
CA PHE A 131 9.36 -3.80 10.19
C PHE A 131 8.48 -3.90 11.45
N HIS A 132 7.33 -3.23 11.46
CA HIS A 132 6.40 -3.30 12.57
C HIS A 132 5.71 -4.67 12.65
N ALA A 133 5.38 -5.27 11.51
CA ALA A 133 4.81 -6.61 11.43
C ALA A 133 5.82 -7.69 11.83
N ASP A 134 7.08 -7.58 11.43
CA ASP A 134 8.15 -8.49 11.87
C ASP A 134 8.38 -8.43 13.39
N ALA A 135 8.37 -7.21 13.96
CA ALA A 135 8.45 -7.03 15.40
C ALA A 135 7.22 -7.59 16.13
N GLY A 136 6.04 -7.51 15.52
CA GLY A 136 4.80 -8.14 16.02
C GLY A 136 4.89 -9.66 16.00
N SER A 137 5.33 -10.24 14.88
CA SER A 137 5.48 -11.68 14.70
C SER A 137 6.50 -12.26 15.69
N ALA A 138 7.65 -11.60 15.86
CA ALA A 138 8.66 -12.01 16.83
C ALA A 138 8.13 -12.04 18.28
N LYS A 139 7.13 -11.22 18.63
CA LYS A 139 6.45 -11.27 19.93
C LYS A 139 5.45 -12.42 20.04
N LEU A 140 4.86 -12.85 18.92
CA LEU A 140 3.86 -13.94 18.89
C LEU A 140 4.52 -15.32 18.90
N VAL A 141 5.53 -15.54 18.05
CA VAL A 141 6.14 -16.86 17.81
C VAL A 141 7.56 -16.99 18.35
N GLY A 142 8.15 -15.90 18.83
CA GLY A 142 9.51 -15.87 19.34
C GLY A 142 10.58 -15.69 18.25
N ARG A 143 11.80 -15.36 18.67
CA ARG A 143 12.93 -15.06 17.78
C ARG A 143 13.41 -16.28 16.99
N GLU A 144 13.35 -17.47 17.59
CA GLU A 144 13.88 -18.70 17.01
C GLU A 144 13.15 -19.09 15.72
N LYS A 145 11.80 -19.04 15.75
CA LYS A 145 10.97 -19.32 14.57
C LYS A 145 11.13 -18.28 13.45
N MET A 146 11.34 -17.01 13.82
CA MET A 146 11.64 -15.95 12.85
C MET A 146 13.02 -16.12 12.17
N ILE A 147 14.02 -16.64 12.89
CA ILE A 147 15.34 -16.95 12.30
C ILE A 147 15.23 -18.15 11.35
N CYS A 148 14.43 -19.18 11.69
CA CYS A 148 14.15 -20.29 10.78
C CYS A 148 13.49 -19.82 9.48
N ARG A 149 12.50 -18.92 9.56
CA ARG A 149 11.89 -18.29 8.36
C ARG A 149 12.93 -17.60 7.46
N ALA A 150 13.89 -16.89 8.04
CA ALA A 150 14.95 -16.21 7.28
C ALA A 150 16.00 -17.17 6.67
N ALA A 151 16.05 -18.41 7.16
CA ALA A 151 16.93 -19.46 6.63
C ALA A 151 16.25 -20.32 5.54
N ALA A 152 14.93 -20.17 5.35
CA ALA A 152 14.22 -20.80 4.24
C ALA A 152 14.70 -20.21 2.91
N PRO A 153 14.96 -21.03 1.87
CA PRO A 153 15.52 -20.55 0.62
C PRO A 153 14.64 -19.48 -0.04
N GLU A 154 15.20 -18.28 -0.27
CA GLU A 154 14.57 -17.06 -0.82
C GLU A 154 13.86 -17.23 -2.19
N ASN A 155 13.88 -18.42 -2.79
CA ASN A 155 13.32 -18.67 -4.12
C ASN A 155 11.80 -18.96 -4.13
N GLN A 156 11.10 -18.73 -3.02
CA GLN A 156 9.72 -19.20 -2.81
C GLN A 156 8.80 -18.21 -2.07
N LEU A 157 9.20 -16.95 -1.87
CA LEU A 157 8.34 -15.86 -1.39
C LEU A 157 7.97 -14.89 -2.51
#